data_AF-A0A923Y0Y3-F1
#
_entry.id   AF-A0A923Y0Y3-F1
#
_cell.length_a   1.000
_cell.length_b   1.000
_cell.length_c   1.000
_cell.angle_alpha   90.00
_cell.angle_beta   90.00
_cell.angle_gamma   90.00
#
_symmetry.space_group_name_H-M   'P 1'
#
loop_
_entity.id
_entity.type
_entity.pdbx_description
1 polymer ?
#
loop_
_entity_poly.entity_id
_entity_poly.type
_entity_poly.pdbx_seq_one_letter_code
_entity_poly.pdbx_strand_id
1 'polypeptide(L)'
;MNALRRLLPVFPGYATPLDKAGWWALRVVCVGVLVFLLLPILVIIPLSFSNSSFLVYPIPGWSLKWYENLFSSAEWARAATNSFIVAPAATLIA
;
A
#
# COMPACT_ATOMS: atom_id res chain seq x y z
N MET A 1 -14.65 -25.61 -9.76
CA MET A 1 -14.34 -25.08 -11.13
C MET A 1 -15.03 -23.75 -11.48
N ASN A 2 -16.00 -23.23 -10.70
CA ASN A 2 -16.74 -22.00 -11.07
C ASN A 2 -16.07 -20.68 -10.66
N ALA A 3 -15.17 -20.67 -9.66
CA ALA A 3 -14.52 -19.43 -9.19
C ALA A 3 -13.51 -18.85 -10.21
N LEU A 4 -12.72 -19.71 -10.86
CA LEU A 4 -11.70 -19.28 -11.81
C LEU A 4 -12.30 -18.66 -13.09
N ARG A 5 -13.47 -19.16 -13.54
CA ARG A 5 -14.18 -18.60 -14.70
C ARG A 5 -14.77 -17.21 -14.46
N ARG A 6 -15.02 -16.82 -13.20
CA ARG A 6 -15.47 -15.45 -12.88
C ARG A 6 -14.37 -14.40 -12.99
N LEU A 7 -13.12 -14.80 -12.83
CA LEU A 7 -11.97 -13.89 -12.90
C LEU A 7 -11.47 -13.67 -14.32
N LEU A 8 -11.82 -14.57 -15.24
CA LEU A 8 -11.45 -14.45 -16.64
C LEU A 8 -12.39 -13.49 -17.38
N PRO A 9 -11.85 -12.57 -18.20
CA PRO A 9 -12.69 -11.72 -19.04
C PRO A 9 -13.49 -12.55 -20.04
N VAL A 10 -14.77 -12.22 -20.17
CA VAL A 10 -15.59 -12.67 -21.29
C VAL A 10 -15.42 -11.66 -22.42
N PHE A 11 -14.72 -12.06 -23.48
CA PHE A 11 -14.55 -11.21 -24.66
C PHE A 11 -15.76 -11.35 -25.59
N PRO A 12 -16.30 -10.24 -26.14
CA PRO A 12 -17.33 -10.29 -27.17
C PRO A 12 -16.88 -11.06 -28.40
N GLY A 13 -17.83 -11.64 -29.16
CA GLY A 13 -17.54 -12.43 -30.37
C GLY A 13 -16.84 -11.66 -31.49
N TYR A 14 -16.94 -10.33 -31.49
CA TYR A 14 -16.27 -9.44 -32.44
C TYR A 14 -14.89 -8.97 -31.97
N ALA A 15 -14.42 -9.36 -30.78
CA ALA A 15 -13.15 -8.88 -30.24
C ALA A 15 -11.98 -9.40 -31.08
N THR A 16 -11.23 -8.46 -31.65
CA THR A 16 -10.05 -8.77 -32.45
C THR A 16 -8.91 -9.28 -31.55
N PRO A 17 -7.91 -9.97 -32.10
CA PRO A 17 -6.72 -10.38 -31.34
C PRO A 17 -5.99 -9.19 -30.70
N LEU A 18 -6.02 -8.02 -31.36
CA LEU A 18 -5.43 -6.80 -30.86
C LEU A 18 -6.16 -6.26 -29.61
N ASP A 19 -7.49 -6.33 -29.58
CA ASP A 19 -8.29 -5.91 -28.42
C ASP A 19 -7.96 -6.77 -27.19
N LYS A 20 -7.81 -8.08 -27.39
CA LYS A 20 -7.43 -9.01 -26.33
C LYS A 20 -6.01 -8.73 -25.81
N ALA A 21 -5.07 -8.47 -26.71
CA ALA A 21 -3.70 -8.12 -26.36
C ALA A 21 -3.65 -6.80 -25.58
N GLY A 22 -4.36 -5.75 -26.03
CA GLY A 22 -4.44 -4.46 -25.35
C GLY A 22 -5.06 -4.57 -23.96
N TRP A 23 -6.13 -5.36 -23.80
CA TRP A 23 -6.78 -5.60 -22.51
C TRP A 23 -5.83 -6.22 -21.47
N TRP A 24 -5.02 -7.19 -21.90
CA TRP A 24 -4.02 -7.85 -21.04
C TRP A 24 -2.81 -6.94 -20.79
N ALA A 25 -2.30 -6.28 -21.82
CA ALA A 25 -1.18 -5.36 -21.70
C ALA A 25 -1.47 -4.24 -20.69
N LEU A 26 -2.64 -3.60 -20.80
CA LEU A 26 -3.06 -2.55 -19.86
C LEU A 26 -3.08 -3.08 -18.42
N ARG A 27 -3.61 -4.27 -18.18
CA ARG A 27 -3.69 -4.86 -16.84
C ARG A 27 -2.33 -5.22 -16.27
N VAL A 28 -1.46 -5.82 -17.08
CA VAL A 28 -0.09 -6.13 -16.67
C VAL A 28 0.64 -4.85 -16.30
N VAL A 29 0.48 -3.78 -17.09
CA VAL A 29 1.08 -2.48 -16.80
C VAL A 29 0.49 -1.88 -15.51
N CYS A 30 -0.83 -1.85 -15.35
CA CYS A 30 -1.46 -1.33 -14.13
C CYS A 30 -1.03 -2.11 -12.88
N VAL A 31 -1.00 -3.45 -12.94
CA VAL A 31 -0.53 -4.29 -11.83
C VAL A 31 0.95 -4.02 -11.56
N GLY A 32 1.78 -3.91 -12.60
CA GLY A 32 3.19 -3.56 -12.47
C GLY A 32 3.41 -2.20 -11.78
N VAL A 33 2.64 -1.19 -12.16
CA VAL A 33 2.67 0.14 -11.52
C VAL A 33 2.24 0.04 -10.06
N LEU A 34 1.15 -0.67 -9.75
CA LEU A 34 0.70 -0.87 -8.36
C LEU A 34 1.75 -1.60 -7.53
N VAL A 35 2.38 -2.65 -8.06
CA VAL A 35 3.47 -3.35 -7.39
C VAL A 35 4.64 -2.41 -7.15
N PHE A 36 5.04 -1.62 -8.15
CA PHE A 36 6.13 -0.64 -8.02
C PHE A 36 5.84 0.40 -6.92
N LEU A 37 4.60 0.92 -6.86
CA LEU A 37 4.18 1.88 -5.83
C LEU A 37 4.13 1.26 -4.42
N LEU A 38 3.75 -0.01 -4.31
CA LEU A 38 3.66 -0.72 -3.03
C LEU A 38 5.00 -1.29 -2.56
N LEU A 39 5.93 -1.59 -3.46
CA LEU A 39 7.23 -2.17 -3.16
C LEU A 39 8.00 -1.42 -2.05
N PRO A 40 8.14 -0.08 -2.06
CA PRO A 40 8.83 0.62 -0.96
C PRO A 40 8.13 0.44 0.39
N ILE A 41 6.79 0.39 0.42
CA ILE A 41 6.04 0.12 1.66
C ILE A 41 6.36 -1.28 2.16
N LEU A 42 6.38 -2.29 1.28
CA LEU A 42 6.75 -3.66 1.64
C LEU A 42 8.16 -3.78 2.21
N VAL A 43 9.11 -2.97 1.71
CA VAL A 43 10.49 -2.91 2.23
C VAL A 43 10.56 -2.26 3.61
N ILE A 44 9.68 -1.30 3.90
CA ILE A 44 9.61 -0.64 5.21
C ILE A 44 8.94 -1.53 6.27
N ILE A 45 8.01 -2.41 5.90
CA ILE A 45 7.31 -3.30 6.85
C ILE A 45 8.27 -4.10 7.75
N PRO A 46 9.28 -4.84 7.25
CA PRO A 46 10.18 -5.57 8.15
C PRO A 46 11.11 -4.64 8.92
N LEU A 47 11.50 -3.48 8.35
CA LEU A 47 12.29 -2.48 9.07
C LEU A 47 11.52 -1.82 10.23
N SER A 48 10.20 -1.75 10.19
CA SER A 48 9.41 -1.21 11.31
C SER A 48 9.48 -2.08 12.56
N PHE A 49 9.91 -3.34 12.41
CA PHE A 49 10.24 -4.24 13.52
C PHE A 49 11.72 -4.17 13.94
N SER A 50 12.51 -3.21 13.46
CA SER A 50 13.91 -3.06 13.84
C SER A 50 14.06 -2.44 15.24
N ASN A 51 14.99 -2.96 16.03
CA ASN A 51 15.42 -2.36 17.30
C ASN A 51 16.37 -1.16 17.10
N SER A 52 16.83 -0.87 15.88
CA SER A 52 17.70 0.26 15.57
C SER A 52 16.93 1.58 15.53
N SER A 53 17.62 2.71 15.71
CA SER A 53 17.08 4.05 15.43
C SER A 53 17.22 4.45 13.96
N PHE A 54 17.97 3.66 13.17
CA PHE A 54 18.18 3.88 11.76
C PHE A 54 17.52 2.79 10.92
N LEU A 55 17.02 3.16 9.74
CA LEU A 55 16.45 2.26 8.74
C LEU A 55 17.55 1.60 7.91
N VAL A 56 18.26 0.64 8.52
CA VAL A 56 19.41 -0.04 7.92
C VAL A 56 19.13 -1.53 7.70
N TYR A 57 19.60 -2.04 6.57
CA TYR A 57 19.68 -3.47 6.26
C TYR A 57 21.12 -3.98 6.35
N PRO A 58 21.36 -5.21 6.83
CA PRO A 58 20.39 -6.14 7.42
C PRO A 58 19.85 -5.66 8.78
N ILE A 59 18.64 -6.10 9.14
CA ILE A 59 17.99 -5.71 10.41
C ILE A 59 18.86 -6.22 11.58
N PRO A 60 19.35 -5.34 12.47
CA PRO A 60 20.25 -5.73 13.54
C PRO A 60 19.56 -6.53 14.66
N GLY A 61 18.25 -6.33 14.86
CA GLY A 61 17.44 -7.12 15.77
C GLY A 61 15.95 -6.77 15.67
N TRP A 62 15.10 -7.71 16.06
CA TRP A 62 13.64 -7.57 16.03
C TRP A 62 13.12 -6.93 17.33
N SER A 63 12.16 -6.01 17.23
CA SER A 63 11.56 -5.30 18.36
C SER A 63 10.20 -4.68 17.97
N LEU A 64 9.32 -4.53 18.95
CA LEU A 64 8.04 -3.81 18.83
C LEU A 64 8.08 -2.39 19.42
N LYS A 65 9.27 -1.89 19.81
CA LYS A 65 9.45 -0.60 20.51
C LYS A 65 8.74 0.56 19.82
N TRP A 66 8.69 0.58 18.49
CA TRP A 66 8.08 1.66 17.72
C TRP A 66 6.55 1.61 17.79
N TYR A 67 5.97 0.41 17.79
CA TYR A 67 4.53 0.21 17.98
C TYR A 67 4.13 0.56 19.40
N GLU A 68 4.91 0.16 20.41
CA GLU A 68 4.67 0.56 21.80
C GLU A 68 4.71 2.08 21.95
N ASN A 69 5.76 2.73 21.43
CA ASN A 69 5.91 4.19 21.48
C ASN A 69 4.77 4.94 20.75
N LEU A 70 4.25 4.38 19.65
CA LEU A 70 3.11 4.95 18.92
C LEU A 70 1.87 5.07 19.81
N PHE A 71 1.62 4.09 20.69
CA PHE A 71 0.45 4.08 21.56
C PHE A 71 0.70 4.69 22.94
N SER A 72 1.94 4.69 23.44
CA SER A 72 2.27 5.22 24.78
C SER A 72 2.68 6.69 24.79
N SER A 73 3.06 7.27 23.65
CA SER A 73 3.55 8.64 23.58
C SER A 73 2.42 9.68 23.50
N ALA A 74 2.41 10.60 24.47
CA ALA A 74 1.52 11.75 24.46
C ALA A 74 1.78 12.71 23.28
N GLU A 75 2.97 12.70 22.69
CA GLU A 75 3.30 13.52 21.52
C GLU A 75 2.65 12.94 20.26
N TRP A 76 2.75 11.63 20.05
CA TRP A 76 2.07 10.93 18.95
C TRP A 76 0.55 11.08 19.04
N ALA A 77 -0.03 10.91 20.23
CA ALA A 77 -1.46 11.08 20.44
C ALA A 77 -1.95 12.50 20.12
N ARG A 78 -1.22 13.53 20.56
CA ARG A 78 -1.53 14.93 20.26
C ARG A 78 -1.40 15.25 18.77
N ALA A 79 -0.32 14.80 18.12
CA ALA A 79 -0.11 14.99 16.69
C ALA A 79 -1.23 14.35 15.86
N ALA A 80 -1.60 13.09 16.17
CA ALA A 80 -2.70 12.39 15.51
C ALA A 80 -4.04 13.14 15.68
N THR A 81 -4.34 13.58 16.90
CA THR A 81 -5.56 14.35 17.20
C THR A 81 -5.62 15.65 16.39
N ASN A 82 -4.51 16.39 16.34
CA ASN A 82 -4.41 17.60 15.54
C ASN A 82 -4.68 17.32 14.05
N SER A 83 -4.09 16.27 13.47
CA SER A 83 -4.35 15.89 12.07
C SER A 83 -5.82 15.54 11.83
N PHE A 84 -6.46 14.81 12.73
CA PHE A 84 -7.88 14.45 12.62
C PHE A 84 -8.83 15.64 12.75
N ILE A 85 -8.43 16.71 13.43
CA ILE A 85 -9.24 17.94 13.50
C ILE A 85 -8.96 18.84 12.30
N VAL A 86 -7.68 19.08 11.99
CA VAL A 86 -7.25 20.07 11.01
C VAL A 86 -7.56 19.62 9.58
N ALA A 87 -7.34 18.34 9.23
CA ALA A 87 -7.56 17.86 7.87
C ALA A 87 -9.02 18.03 7.40
N PRO A 88 -10.05 17.55 8.12
CA PRO A 88 -11.43 17.75 7.69
C PRO A 88 -11.86 19.22 7.77
N ALA A 89 -11.42 19.97 8.79
CA ALA A 89 -11.73 21.40 8.88
C ALA A 89 -11.19 22.16 7.66
N ALA A 90 -9.96 21.87 7.22
CA ALA A 90 -9.37 22.45 6.03
C ALA A 90 -10.16 22.06 4.76
N THR A 91 -10.55 20.78 4.60
CA THR A 91 -11.37 20.33 3.46
C THR A 91 -12.75 20.99 3.41
N LEU A 92 -13.35 21.30 4.56
CA LEU A 92 -14.65 21.98 4.61
C LEU A 92 -14.56 23.48 4.29
N ILE A 93 -13.42 24.11 4.57
CA ILE A 93 -13.20 25.54 4.34
C ILE A 93 -12.73 25.83 2.90
N ALA A 94 -11.95 24.92 2.31
CA ALA A 94 -11.36 25.05 0.95
C ALA A 94 -12.43 25.01 -0.16
#